data_AF-A0A367J5I8-F1
#
_entry.id   AF-A0A367J5I8-F1
#
_cell.length_a   1.000
_cell.length_b   1.000
_cell.length_c   1.000
_cell.angle_alpha   90.00
_cell.angle_beta   90.00
_cell.angle_gamma   90.00
#
_symmetry.space_group_name_H-M   'P 1'
#
loop_
_entity.id
_entity.type
_entity.pdbx_description
1 polymer ?
#
loop_
_entity_poly.entity_id
_entity_poly.type
_entity_poly.pdbx_seq_one_letter_code
_entity_poly.pdbx_strand_id
1 'polypeptide(L)' 'YTTAKAQVLEPEFNKTEFKAPMAGFGYGLPISRLYARYFGGDLKLISMEGYGTDAYLHLNRLSNSDEPLIM' A
#
# COMPACT_ATOMS: atom_id res chain seq x y z
N TYR A 1 -2.09 17.97 22.87
CA TYR A 1 -2.80 18.93 22.01
C TYR A 1 -2.44 18.64 20.56
N THR A 2 -3.31 17.96 19.80
CA THR A 2 -3.19 17.86 18.34
C THR A 2 -4.44 18.48 17.74
N THR A 3 -4.25 19.50 16.91
CA THR A 3 -5.30 20.34 16.32
C THR A 3 -5.76 19.79 14.97
N ALA A 4 -5.77 18.47 14.80
CA ALA A 4 -6.32 17.85 13.60
C ALA A 4 -7.81 17.58 13.83
N LYS A 5 -8.69 18.42 13.27
CA LYS A 5 -10.12 18.10 13.19
C LYS A 5 -10.26 16.80 12.39
N ALA A 6 -10.93 15.81 12.96
CA ALA A 6 -11.37 14.63 12.23
C ALA A 6 -12.20 15.11 11.03
N GLN A 7 -11.70 14.87 9.82
CA GLN A 7 -12.50 15.06 8.61
C GLN A 7 -13.60 14.00 8.68
N VAL A 8 -14.81 14.43 9.05
CA VAL A 8 -16.02 13.65 8.92
C VAL A 8 -16.15 13.36 7.43
N LEU A 9 -15.92 12.12 7.03
CA LEU A 9 -16.17 11.67 5.68
C LEU A 9 -17.65 11.87 5.42
N GLU A 10 -18.00 12.85 4.59
CA GLU A 10 -19.38 13.13 4.26
C GLU A 10 -20.00 11.88 3.57
N PRO A 11 -21.24 11.51 3.93
CA PRO A 11 -21.87 10.27 3.48
C PRO A 11 -22.22 10.23 1.98
N GLU A 12 -21.86 11.26 1.22
CA GLU A 12 -22.05 11.35 -0.24
C GLU A 12 -20.71 11.32 -0.99
N PHE A 13 -19.80 10.39 -0.65
CA PHE A 13 -18.75 9.99 -1.59
C PHE A 13 -19.38 9.18 -2.72
N ASN A 14 -20.01 9.89 -3.66
CA ASN A 14 -20.62 9.33 -4.86
C ASN A 14 -19.52 8.61 -5.66
N LYS A 15 -19.55 7.26 -5.63
CA LYS A 15 -18.50 6.33 -6.07
C LYS A 15 -18.16 6.37 -7.57
N THR A 16 -18.62 7.36 -8.32
CA THR A 16 -18.56 7.36 -9.79
C THR A 16 -17.99 8.61 -10.43
N GLU A 17 -17.62 9.66 -9.68
CA GLU A 17 -17.19 10.94 -10.29
C GLU A 17 -15.81 11.47 -9.86
N PHE A 18 -15.03 10.71 -9.09
CA PHE A 18 -13.59 10.96 -9.04
C PHE A 18 -12.96 10.26 -10.23
N LYS A 19 -12.93 10.96 -11.39
CA LYS A 19 -12.18 10.54 -12.58
C LYS A 19 -10.67 10.66 -12.35
N ALA A 20 -10.19 10.20 -11.20
CA ALA A 20 -8.78 10.04 -10.98
C ALA A 20 -8.24 9.06 -12.01
N PRO A 21 -7.08 9.34 -12.61
CA PRO A 21 -6.40 8.36 -13.43
C PRO A 21 -6.26 7.05 -12.62
N MET A 22 -6.43 5.89 -13.27
CA MET A 22 -6.38 4.59 -12.60
C MET A 22 -5.11 4.38 -11.75
N ALA A 23 -4.02 5.09 -12.08
CA ALA A 23 -2.76 5.08 -11.35
C ALA A 23 -2.78 5.86 -10.01
N GLY A 24 -3.85 6.59 -9.70
CA GLY A 24 -3.95 7.43 -8.51
C GLY A 24 -2.81 8.45 -8.42
N PHE A 25 -2.28 8.64 -7.22
CA PHE A 25 -1.20 9.61 -6.92
C PHE A 25 0.21 8.97 -6.83
N GLY A 26 0.37 7.69 -7.20
CA GLY A 26 1.68 7.01 -7.17
C GLY A 26 2.13 6.50 -5.79
N TYR A 27 1.28 6.57 -4.76
CA TYR A 27 1.61 6.05 -3.42
C TYR A 27 1.41 4.54 -3.25
N GLY A 28 0.76 3.86 -4.21
CA GLY A 28 0.44 2.44 -4.09
C GLY A 28 1.69 1.58 -3.89
N LEU A 29 2.69 1.73 -4.76
CA LEU A 29 3.92 0.94 -4.70
C LEU A 29 4.73 1.12 -3.41
N PRO A 30 5.06 2.36 -2.96
CA PRO A 30 5.79 2.53 -1.71
C PRO A 30 4.99 2.04 -0.49
N ILE A 31 3.66 2.19 -0.48
CA ILE A 31 2.80 1.68 0.60
C ILE A 31 2.77 0.14 0.60
N SER A 32 2.57 -0.50 -0.55
CA SER A 32 2.58 -1.96 -0.67
C SER A 32 3.91 -2.56 -0.21
N ARG A 33 5.04 -1.91 -0.50
CA ARG A 33 6.35 -2.35 0.00
C ARG A 33 6.47 -2.23 1.52
N LEU A 34 5.92 -1.18 2.12
CA LEU A 34 5.90 -1.02 3.57
C LEU A 34 5.08 -2.15 4.23
N TYR A 35 3.91 -2.48 3.67
CA TYR A 35 3.08 -3.58 4.16
C TYR A 35 3.80 -4.94 4.06
N ALA A 36 4.45 -5.23 2.94
CA ALA A 36 5.22 -6.45 2.78
C ALA A 36 6.32 -6.57 3.85
N ARG A 37 7.04 -5.47 4.12
CA ARG A 37 8.12 -5.41 5.12
C ARG A 37 7.61 -5.48 6.56
N TYR A 38 6.42 -4.96 6.83
CA TYR A 38 5.79 -5.07 8.15
C TYR A 38 5.63 -6.54 8.56
N PHE A 39 5.25 -7.42 7.62
CA PHE A 39 5.16 -8.86 7.84
C PHE A 39 6.49 -9.62 7.61
N GLY A 40 7.62 -8.92 7.67
CA GLY A 40 8.96 -9.50 7.48
C GLY A 40 9.29 -9.92 6.03
N GLY A 41 8.44 -9.57 5.07
CA GLY A 41 8.62 -9.82 3.65
C GLY A 41 9.26 -8.66 2.89
N ASP A 42 9.13 -8.67 1.56
CA ASP A 42 9.55 -7.56 0.68
C ASP A 42 8.79 -7.58 -0.64
N LEU A 43 8.73 -6.45 -1.32
CA LEU A 43 8.13 -6.29 -2.65
C LEU A 43 9.20 -5.78 -3.63
N LYS A 44 9.46 -6.55 -4.70
CA LYS A 44 10.44 -6.22 -5.75
C LYS A 44 9.75 -6.08 -7.10
N LEU A 45 10.23 -5.15 -7.91
CA LEU A 45 9.77 -4.94 -9.27
C LEU A 45 10.93 -5.14 -10.23
N ILE A 46 10.67 -5.87 -11.31
CA ILE A 46 11.59 -6.05 -12.42
C ILE A 46 10.85 -5.60 -13.68
N SER A 47 11.35 -4.56 -14.33
CA SER A 47 10.78 -4.04 -15.58
C SER A 47 11.68 -4.42 -16.73
N MET A 48 11.08 -4.87 -17.83
CA MET A 48 11.75 -5.16 -19.09
C MET A 48 11.11 -4.31 -20.18
N GLU A 49 11.86 -3.32 -20.65
CA GLU A 49 11.40 -2.36 -21.66
C GLU A 49 10.95 -3.09 -22.92
N GLY A 50 9.76 -2.75 -23.42
CA GLY A 50 9.17 -3.39 -24.60
C GLY A 50 8.48 -4.74 -24.34
N TYR A 51 8.55 -5.29 -23.12
CA TYR A 51 7.90 -6.55 -22.77
C TYR A 51 6.88 -6.42 -21.64
N GLY A 52 7.27 -5.80 -20.52
CA GLY A 52 6.38 -5.72 -19.36
C GLY A 52 7.10 -5.42 -18.04
N THR A 53 6.37 -5.55 -16.95
CA THR A 53 6.89 -5.38 -15.59
C THR A 53 6.34 -6.48 -14.69
N ASP A 54 7.25 -7.21 -14.04
CA ASP A 54 6.94 -8.28 -13.11
C ASP A 54 7.09 -7.77 -11.67
N ALA A 55 6.14 -8.16 -10.80
CA ALA A 55 6.14 -7.82 -9.38
C ALA A 55 6.27 -9.09 -8.54
N TYR A 56 7.34 -9.17 -7.75
CA TYR A 56 7.60 -10.29 -6.84
C TYR A 56 7.28 -9.87 -5.41
N LEU A 57 6.26 -10.52 -4.83
CA LEU A 57 5.88 -10.36 -3.44
C LEU A 57 6.43 -11.55 -2.63
N HIS A 58 7.31 -11.25 -1.68
CA HIS A 58 7.80 -12.22 -0.71
C HIS A 58 7.15 -11.93 0.65
N LEU A 59 6.57 -12.95 1.27
CA LEU A 59 5.98 -12.88 2.61
C LEU A 59 6.57 -14.01 3.46
N ASN A 60 6.93 -13.71 4.70
CA ASN A 60 7.34 -14.74 5.63
C ASN A 60 6.12 -15.57 6.05
N ARG A 61 6.31 -16.89 6.15
CA ARG A 61 5.28 -17.77 6.71
C ARG A 61 5.04 -17.35 8.16
N LEU A 62 3.78 -17.17 8.55
CA LEU A 62 3.29 -16.69 9.85
C LEU A 62 3.81 -17.47 11.09
N SER A 63 4.62 -18.51 10.89
CA SER A 63 5.03 -19.43 11.94
C SER A 63 6.18 -18.93 12.83
N ASN A 64 6.88 -17.83 12.49
CA ASN A 64 8.11 -17.43 13.20
C ASN A 64 8.41 -15.91 13.19
N SER A 65 7.48 -15.06 12.79
CA SER A 65 7.74 -13.61 12.72
C SER A 65 6.97 -12.94 13.86
N ASP A 66 7.70 -12.49 14.88
CA ASP A 66 7.17 -11.57 15.89
C ASP A 66 6.57 -10.37 15.16
N GLU A 67 5.24 -10.27 15.18
CA GLU A 67 4.57 -9.02 14.85
C GLU A 67 5.14 -7.98 15.82
N PRO A 68 5.68 -6.84 15.34
CA PRO A 68 6.09 -5.78 16.24
C PRO A 68 4.81 -5.12 16.79
N LEU A 69 4.20 -5.78 17.76
CA LEU A 69 3.29 -5.19 18.72
C LEU A 69 4.13 -4.21 19.54
N ILE A 70 4.30 -3.01 19.01
CA ILE A 70 4.67 -1.85 19.81
C ILE A 70 3.56 -1.64 20.84
N MET A 71 3.98 -1.72 22.11
CA MET A 71 3.27 -1.42 23.35
C MET A 71 2.41 -0.16 23.27
#